data_AF-A0A2P6AR96-F1
#
_entry.id   AF-A0A2P6AR96-F1
#
_cell.length_a   1.000
_cell.length_b   1.000
_cell.length_c   1.000
_cell.angle_alpha   90.00
_cell.angle_beta   90.00
_cell.angle_gamma   90.00
#
_symmetry.space_group_name_H-M   'P 1'
#
loop_
_entity.id
_entity.type
_entity.pdbx_description
1 polymer ?
#
loop_
_entity_poly.entity_id
_entity_poly.type
_entity_poly.pdbx_seq_one_letter_code
_entity_poly.pdbx_strand_id
1 'polypeptide(L)'
;NAFMQRKGLPMDRIDAFVRDGMKFMRRRLSPERQLAMTCALEHFTAILAELALEHPDFFGPMDERVKPLWYWHAIEENEHKAVAFDVFQDRVGSYWIRSSQMLLNTIEFAFFSSFHTWQLFKARGIQRDWKMIRRGLDELVGRKPGWLRKMGKAYLSYYRPDFHPWQRDTTAAMNHWKQVYGIS
;
A
#
# COMPACT_ATOMS: atom_id res chain seq x y z
N ASN A 1 -2.46 -19.92 12.21
CA ASN A 1 -3.23 -20.27 11.00
C ASN A 1 -4.40 -21.24 11.16
N ALA A 2 -4.52 -22.01 12.26
CA ALA A 2 -5.60 -23.00 12.42
C ALA A 2 -7.04 -22.43 12.40
N PHE A 3 -7.24 -21.15 12.76
CA PHE A 3 -8.56 -20.51 12.71
C PHE A 3 -9.09 -20.33 11.28
N MET A 4 -8.26 -19.83 10.36
CA MET A 4 -8.61 -19.61 8.96
C MET A 4 -8.78 -20.94 8.18
N GLN A 5 -7.94 -21.94 8.47
CA GLN A 5 -8.08 -23.28 7.89
C GLN A 5 -9.41 -23.95 8.30
N ARG A 6 -9.84 -23.79 9.56
CA ARG A 6 -11.17 -24.26 10.01
C ARG A 6 -12.34 -23.59 9.30
N LYS A 7 -12.12 -22.43 8.68
CA LYS A 7 -13.10 -21.73 7.84
C LYS A 7 -13.03 -22.15 6.36
N GLY A 8 -12.24 -23.18 6.03
CA GLY A 8 -12.11 -23.72 4.67
C GLY A 8 -11.23 -22.89 3.74
N LEU A 9 -10.47 -21.92 4.27
CA LEU A 9 -9.57 -21.09 3.47
C LEU A 9 -8.26 -21.86 3.16
N PRO A 10 -7.74 -21.79 1.93
CA PRO A 10 -6.57 -22.55 1.49
C PRO A 10 -5.25 -21.95 2.01
N MET A 11 -5.10 -21.86 3.34
CA MET A 11 -3.96 -21.18 3.98
C MET A 11 -2.61 -21.77 3.57
N ASP A 12 -2.52 -23.08 3.36
CA ASP A 12 -1.24 -23.72 3.00
C ASP A 12 -0.70 -23.23 1.65
N ARG A 13 -1.60 -22.92 0.71
CA ARG A 13 -1.22 -22.36 -0.60
C ARG A 13 -0.75 -20.91 -0.48
N ILE A 14 -1.44 -20.12 0.34
CA ILE A 14 -1.10 -18.72 0.60
C ILE A 14 0.26 -18.65 1.33
N ASP A 15 0.44 -19.45 2.37
CA ASP A 15 1.68 -19.53 3.14
C ASP A 15 2.85 -19.97 2.26
N ALA A 16 2.64 -20.94 1.36
CA ALA A 16 3.66 -21.38 0.42
C ALA A 16 4.05 -20.26 -0.55
N PHE A 17 3.07 -19.57 -1.13
CA PHE A 17 3.30 -18.45 -2.03
C PHE A 17 4.11 -17.33 -1.37
N VAL A 18 3.71 -16.89 -0.16
CA VAL A 18 4.41 -15.84 0.59
C VAL A 18 5.84 -16.28 0.92
N ARG A 19 6.01 -17.51 1.42
CA ARG A 19 7.32 -18.04 1.78
C ARG A 19 8.26 -18.11 0.58
N ASP A 20 7.76 -18.56 -0.57
CA ASP A 20 8.59 -18.72 -1.76
C ASP A 20 8.92 -17.35 -2.39
N GLY A 21 7.99 -16.40 -2.34
CA GLY A 21 8.26 -14.98 -2.64
C GLY A 21 9.38 -14.41 -1.77
N MET A 22 9.28 -14.55 -0.43
CA MET A 22 10.31 -14.10 0.50
C MET A 22 11.68 -14.75 0.24
N LYS A 23 11.72 -16.05 -0.09
CA LYS A 23 12.97 -16.73 -0.48
C LYS A 23 13.54 -16.17 -1.78
N PHE A 24 12.69 -15.92 -2.77
CA PHE A 24 13.11 -15.34 -4.04
C PHE A 24 13.72 -13.94 -3.82
N MET A 25 13.06 -13.09 -3.05
CA MET A 25 13.54 -11.74 -2.73
C MET A 25 14.89 -11.78 -2.01
N ARG A 26 15.03 -12.63 -0.98
CA ARG A 26 16.31 -12.83 -0.28
C ARG A 26 17.45 -13.30 -1.16
N ARG A 27 17.15 -14.08 -2.21
CA ARG A 27 18.15 -14.59 -3.17
C ARG A 27 18.52 -13.57 -4.25
N ARG A 28 17.59 -12.67 -4.60
CA ARG A 28 17.73 -11.75 -5.75
C ARG A 28 18.12 -10.33 -5.35
N LEU A 29 17.79 -9.90 -4.14
CA LEU A 29 18.04 -8.56 -3.65
C LEU A 29 19.16 -8.56 -2.62
N SER A 30 20.07 -7.58 -2.72
CA SER A 30 21.05 -7.34 -1.65
C SER A 30 20.34 -6.91 -0.36
N PRO A 31 20.97 -7.07 0.82
CA PRO A 31 20.39 -6.65 2.09
C PRO A 31 19.94 -5.18 2.08
N GLU A 32 20.71 -4.30 1.44
CA GLU A 32 20.39 -2.87 1.30
C GLU A 32 19.12 -2.66 0.47
N ARG A 33 18.95 -3.43 -0.62
CA ARG A 33 17.73 -3.37 -1.44
C ARG A 33 16.53 -3.98 -0.74
N GLN A 34 16.72 -5.01 0.08
CA GLN A 34 15.64 -5.56 0.91
C GLN A 34 15.13 -4.51 1.90
N LEU A 35 16.04 -3.79 2.56
CA LEU A 35 15.66 -2.71 3.48
C LEU A 35 15.04 -1.51 2.76
N ALA A 36 15.61 -1.11 1.62
CA ALA A 36 15.04 -0.06 0.78
C ALA A 36 13.63 -0.41 0.28
N MET A 37 13.39 -1.68 0.00
CA MET A 37 12.10 -2.19 -0.41
C MET A 37 11.09 -2.16 0.73
N THR A 38 11.46 -2.55 1.94
CA THR A 38 10.63 -2.34 3.14
C THR A 38 10.26 -0.86 3.30
N CYS A 39 11.25 0.03 3.24
CA CYS A 39 11.02 1.48 3.32
C CYS A 39 10.09 2.00 2.20
N ALA A 40 10.22 1.50 0.98
CA ALA A 40 9.35 1.88 -0.14
C ALA A 40 7.92 1.37 0.05
N LEU A 41 7.75 0.13 0.53
CA LEU A 41 6.44 -0.47 0.78
C LEU A 41 5.70 0.26 1.91
N GLU A 42 6.38 0.54 3.02
CA GLU A 42 5.85 1.31 4.15
C GLU A 42 5.45 2.73 3.72
N HIS A 43 6.23 3.38 2.85
CA HIS A 43 5.82 4.67 2.30
C HIS A 43 4.58 4.55 1.41
N PHE A 44 4.47 3.49 0.60
CA PHE A 44 3.30 3.24 -0.25
C PHE A 44 2.02 2.99 0.56
N THR A 45 2.10 2.16 1.59
CA THR A 45 0.98 1.86 2.46
C THR A 45 0.61 3.07 3.31
N ALA A 46 1.59 3.85 3.78
CA ALA A 46 1.33 5.10 4.50
C ALA A 46 0.57 6.15 3.65
N ILE A 47 0.92 6.34 2.37
CA ILE A 47 0.19 7.28 1.51
C ILE A 47 -1.24 6.82 1.19
N LEU A 48 -1.48 5.50 1.13
CA LEU A 48 -2.82 4.93 0.99
C LEU A 48 -3.62 5.08 2.28
N ALA A 49 -2.97 4.85 3.41
CA ALA A 49 -3.55 5.01 4.73
C ALA A 49 -3.94 6.47 5.01
N GLU A 50 -3.07 7.43 4.70
CA GLU A 50 -3.37 8.86 4.77
C GLU A 50 -4.60 9.21 3.91
N LEU A 51 -4.63 8.72 2.67
CA LEU A 51 -5.77 8.92 1.77
C LEU A 51 -7.07 8.38 2.38
N ALA A 52 -7.03 7.18 2.98
CA ALA A 52 -8.17 6.55 3.62
C ALA A 52 -8.64 7.32 4.88
N LEU A 53 -7.71 7.89 5.65
CA LEU A 53 -8.01 8.69 6.84
C LEU A 53 -8.62 10.06 6.46
N GLU A 54 -8.16 10.67 5.37
CA GLU A 54 -8.63 11.99 4.90
C GLU A 54 -9.92 11.94 4.08
N HIS A 55 -10.23 10.78 3.49
CA HIS A 55 -11.37 10.60 2.60
C HIS A 55 -12.22 9.42 3.04
N PRO A 56 -13.26 9.64 3.88
CA PRO A 56 -14.14 8.56 4.35
C PRO A 56 -14.83 7.78 3.22
N ASP A 57 -15.00 8.40 2.06
CA ASP A 57 -15.55 7.80 0.83
C ASP A 57 -14.58 6.84 0.14
N PHE A 58 -13.30 6.82 0.53
CA PHE A 58 -12.27 5.91 -0.01
C PHE A 58 -12.66 4.44 0.13
N PHE A 59 -13.27 4.07 1.27
CA PHE A 59 -13.73 2.69 1.49
C PHE A 59 -15.05 2.36 0.76
N GLY A 60 -15.70 3.34 0.14
CA GLY A 60 -16.92 3.15 -0.64
C GLY A 60 -17.99 2.34 0.11
N PRO A 61 -18.59 1.29 -0.50
CA PRO A 61 -19.67 0.49 0.09
C PRO A 61 -19.16 -0.60 1.06
N MET A 62 -18.00 -0.43 1.69
CA MET A 62 -17.45 -1.39 2.64
C MET A 62 -18.36 -1.59 3.85
N ASP A 63 -18.51 -2.84 4.30
CA ASP A 63 -19.30 -3.21 5.47
C ASP A 63 -18.76 -2.52 6.74
N GLU A 64 -19.64 -1.87 7.51
CA GLU A 64 -19.28 -1.12 8.72
C GLU A 64 -18.54 -1.97 9.75
N ARG A 65 -18.74 -3.30 9.77
CA ARG A 65 -18.10 -4.20 10.73
C ARG A 65 -16.61 -4.39 10.48
N VAL A 66 -16.14 -4.16 9.25
CA VAL A 66 -14.72 -4.32 8.90
C VAL A 66 -13.96 -2.99 8.84
N LYS A 67 -14.66 -1.85 8.78
CA LYS A 67 -14.03 -0.53 8.77
C LYS A 67 -13.10 -0.29 9.98
N PRO A 68 -13.45 -0.65 11.22
CA PRO A 68 -12.55 -0.43 12.37
C PRO A 68 -11.18 -1.08 12.17
N LEU A 69 -11.14 -2.29 11.61
CA LEU A 69 -9.90 -3.00 11.32
C LEU A 69 -9.04 -2.24 10.31
N TRP A 70 -9.66 -1.71 9.24
CA TRP A 70 -8.95 -0.95 8.22
C TRP A 70 -8.45 0.40 8.72
N TYR A 71 -9.22 1.10 9.55
CA TYR A 71 -8.78 2.35 10.17
C TYR A 71 -7.65 2.12 11.19
N TRP A 72 -7.73 1.06 12.00
CA TRP A 72 -6.64 0.65 12.87
C TRP A 72 -5.36 0.39 12.09
N HIS A 73 -5.45 -0.39 11.01
CA HIS A 73 -4.29 -0.69 10.18
C HIS A 73 -3.74 0.57 9.48
N ALA A 74 -4.60 1.47 8.98
CA ALA A 74 -4.16 2.74 8.39
C ALA A 74 -3.40 3.65 9.39
N ILE A 75 -3.77 3.60 10.67
CA ILE A 75 -3.05 4.29 11.73
C ILE A 75 -1.67 3.64 11.94
N GLU A 76 -1.60 2.32 12.06
CA GLU A 76 -0.35 1.57 12.24
C GLU A 76 0.67 1.86 11.13
N GLU A 77 0.25 1.82 9.86
CA GLU A 77 1.11 2.13 8.72
C GLU A 77 1.62 3.58 8.74
N ASN A 78 0.84 4.52 9.29
CA ASN A 78 1.29 5.91 9.48
C ASN A 78 2.29 6.09 10.62
N GLU A 79 2.26 5.22 11.63
CA GLU A 79 3.21 5.22 12.75
C GLU A 79 4.54 4.54 12.35
N HIS A 80 4.49 3.51 11.50
CA HIS A 80 5.67 2.75 11.07
C HIS A 80 6.52 3.40 9.96
N LYS A 81 5.92 4.25 9.10
CA LYS A 81 6.59 4.86 7.93
C LYS A 81 7.95 5.51 8.25
N ALA A 82 8.05 6.19 9.39
CA ALA A 82 9.29 6.86 9.79
C ALA A 82 10.30 5.87 10.37
N VAL A 83 9.86 4.86 11.12
CA VAL A 83 10.73 3.83 11.67
C VAL A 83 11.47 3.07 10.55
N ALA A 84 10.75 2.67 9.50
CA ALA A 84 11.35 2.00 8.36
C ALA A 84 12.38 2.88 7.62
N PHE A 85 12.06 4.18 7.51
CA PHE A 85 12.95 5.17 6.90
C PHE A 85 14.22 5.39 7.74
N ASP A 86 14.08 5.61 9.03
CA ASP A 86 15.19 5.87 9.95
C ASP A 86 16.16 4.69 10.00
N VAL A 87 15.64 3.46 10.04
CA VAL A 87 16.45 2.24 9.96
C VAL A 87 17.18 2.14 8.62
N PHE A 88 16.53 2.50 7.51
CA PHE A 88 17.21 2.54 6.20
C PHE A 88 18.32 3.59 6.17
N GLN A 89 18.08 4.78 6.72
CA GLN A 89 19.08 5.86 6.74
C GLN A 89 20.28 5.52 7.64
N ASP A 90 20.04 4.90 8.80
CA ASP A 90 21.08 4.43 9.72
C ASP A 90 21.95 3.33 9.11
N ARG A 91 21.35 2.35 8.41
CA ARG A 91 22.06 1.16 7.92
C ARG A 91 22.62 1.28 6.51
N VAL A 92 21.99 2.09 5.66
CA VAL A 92 22.32 2.18 4.23
C VAL A 92 22.57 3.62 3.81
N GLY A 93 21.67 4.56 4.15
CA GLY A 93 21.85 6.00 3.91
C GLY A 93 21.93 6.42 2.43
N SER A 94 21.68 5.51 1.49
CA SER A 94 21.89 5.77 0.06
C SER A 94 20.61 6.25 -0.63
N TYR A 95 20.58 7.53 -0.98
CA TYR A 95 19.51 8.14 -1.78
C TYR A 95 19.23 7.36 -3.07
N TRP A 96 20.28 6.95 -3.80
CA TRP A 96 20.12 6.23 -5.06
C TRP A 96 19.49 4.86 -4.87
N ILE A 97 19.90 4.11 -3.84
CA ILE A 97 19.29 2.81 -3.52
C ILE A 97 17.83 3.02 -3.14
N ARG A 98 17.52 3.98 -2.26
CA ARG A 98 16.15 4.30 -1.82
C ARG A 98 15.23 4.66 -2.99
N SER A 99 15.64 5.64 -3.79
CA SER A 99 14.82 6.19 -4.87
C SER A 99 14.69 5.23 -6.06
N SER A 100 15.77 4.52 -6.42
CA SER A 100 15.68 3.50 -7.48
C SER A 100 14.82 2.31 -7.05
N GLN A 101 14.89 1.90 -5.77
CA GLN A 101 14.07 0.81 -5.27
C GLN A 101 12.58 1.18 -5.25
N MET A 102 12.23 2.41 -4.85
CA MET A 102 10.86 2.92 -4.96
C MET A 102 10.33 2.83 -6.39
N LEU A 103 11.13 3.21 -7.39
CA LEU A 103 10.73 3.08 -8.80
C LEU A 103 10.49 1.61 -9.20
N LEU A 104 11.38 0.70 -8.79
CA LEU A 104 11.22 -0.73 -9.06
C LEU A 104 9.94 -1.28 -8.42
N ASN A 105 9.69 -0.96 -7.16
CA ASN A 105 8.46 -1.31 -6.44
C ASN A 105 7.21 -0.73 -7.14
N THR A 106 7.30 0.48 -7.69
CA THR A 106 6.19 1.11 -8.44
C THR A 106 5.85 0.32 -9.69
N ILE A 107 6.87 -0.06 -10.47
CA ILE A 107 6.69 -0.85 -11.71
C ILE A 107 6.10 -2.22 -11.37
N GLU A 108 6.63 -2.87 -10.32
CA GLU A 108 6.14 -4.15 -9.82
C GLU A 108 4.66 -4.05 -9.41
N PHE A 109 4.31 -3.05 -8.61
CA PHE A 109 2.95 -2.83 -8.15
C PHE A 109 1.99 -2.55 -9.31
N ALA A 110 2.39 -1.72 -10.28
CA ALA A 110 1.59 -1.44 -11.47
C ALA A 110 1.36 -2.71 -12.31
N PHE A 111 2.40 -3.53 -12.49
CA PHE A 111 2.32 -4.79 -13.23
C PHE A 111 1.37 -5.78 -12.55
N PHE A 112 1.58 -6.09 -11.27
CA PHE A 112 0.75 -7.06 -10.55
C PHE A 112 -0.68 -6.57 -10.37
N SER A 113 -0.90 -5.28 -10.07
CA SER A 113 -2.24 -4.71 -9.98
C SER A 113 -3.00 -4.84 -11.31
N SER A 114 -2.34 -4.52 -12.42
CA SER A 114 -2.94 -4.64 -13.76
C SER A 114 -3.22 -6.10 -14.12
N PHE A 115 -2.27 -6.99 -13.83
CA PHE A 115 -2.40 -8.43 -14.09
C PHE A 115 -3.55 -9.05 -13.29
N HIS A 116 -3.63 -8.81 -11.99
CA HIS A 116 -4.70 -9.35 -11.15
C HIS A 116 -6.06 -8.73 -11.47
N THR A 117 -6.11 -7.43 -11.78
CA THR A 117 -7.34 -6.79 -12.27
C THR A 117 -7.82 -7.46 -13.56
N TRP A 118 -6.91 -7.73 -14.49
CA TRP A 118 -7.24 -8.45 -15.72
C TRP A 118 -7.72 -9.88 -15.45
N GLN A 119 -7.10 -10.61 -14.52
CA GLN A 119 -7.57 -11.95 -14.11
C GLN A 119 -9.00 -11.89 -13.54
N LEU A 120 -9.31 -10.90 -12.71
CA LEU A 120 -10.66 -10.69 -12.18
C LEU A 120 -11.66 -10.38 -13.28
N PHE A 121 -11.29 -9.52 -14.25
CA PHE A 121 -12.15 -9.21 -15.39
C PHE A 121 -12.42 -10.45 -16.25
N LYS A 122 -11.40 -11.27 -16.50
CA LYS A 122 -11.53 -12.52 -17.25
C LYS A 122 -12.41 -13.52 -16.51
N ALA A 123 -12.25 -13.68 -15.20
CA ALA A 123 -13.06 -14.59 -14.38
C ALA A 123 -14.54 -14.19 -14.36
N ARG A 124 -14.84 -12.89 -14.48
CA ARG A 124 -16.20 -12.35 -14.54
C ARG A 124 -16.75 -12.20 -15.97
N GLY A 125 -15.96 -12.51 -17.01
CA GLY A 125 -16.38 -12.35 -18.41
C GLY A 125 -16.51 -10.90 -18.89
N ILE A 126 -15.99 -9.92 -18.15
CA ILE A 126 -16.15 -8.47 -18.39
C ILE A 126 -14.90 -7.83 -19.02
N GLN A 127 -13.91 -8.61 -19.44
CA GLN A 127 -12.64 -8.11 -19.99
C GLN A 127 -12.78 -7.28 -21.29
N ARG A 128 -13.95 -7.30 -21.92
CA ARG A 128 -14.28 -6.50 -23.12
C ARG A 128 -15.23 -5.33 -22.82
N ASP A 129 -15.66 -5.17 -21.57
CA ASP A 129 -16.48 -4.03 -21.17
C ASP A 129 -15.63 -2.77 -21.02
N TRP A 130 -15.32 -2.16 -22.16
CA TRP A 130 -14.52 -0.94 -22.25
C TRP A 130 -15.15 0.23 -21.49
N LYS A 131 -16.47 0.26 -21.32
CA LYS A 131 -17.15 1.31 -20.55
C LYS A 131 -16.82 1.17 -19.07
N MET A 132 -16.90 -0.04 -18.53
CA MET A 132 -16.52 -0.31 -17.14
C MET A 132 -15.03 -0.08 -16.91
N ILE A 133 -14.16 -0.56 -17.81
CA ILE A 133 -12.71 -0.36 -17.72
C ILE A 133 -12.39 1.14 -17.71
N ARG A 134 -12.98 1.92 -18.63
CA ARG A 134 -12.79 3.36 -18.68
C ARG A 134 -13.28 4.06 -17.42
N ARG A 135 -14.42 3.64 -16.86
CA ARG A 135 -14.93 4.17 -15.59
C ARG A 135 -13.96 3.90 -14.43
N GLY A 136 -13.45 2.68 -14.31
CA GLY A 136 -12.46 2.36 -13.27
C GLY A 136 -11.18 3.18 -13.41
N LEU A 137 -10.69 3.36 -14.64
CA LEU A 137 -9.55 4.25 -14.91
C LEU A 137 -9.87 5.71 -14.56
N ASP A 138 -11.06 6.21 -14.89
CA ASP A 138 -11.48 7.57 -14.51
C ASP A 138 -11.60 7.74 -13.00
N GLU A 139 -12.02 6.71 -12.26
CA GLU A 139 -12.02 6.75 -10.78
C GLU A 139 -10.58 6.83 -10.22
N LEU A 140 -9.62 6.14 -10.85
CA LEU A 140 -8.22 6.14 -10.43
C LEU A 140 -7.46 7.43 -10.80
N VAL A 141 -7.57 7.90 -12.05
CA VAL A 141 -6.75 9.01 -12.59
C VAL A 141 -7.55 10.23 -13.05
N GLY A 142 -8.87 10.11 -13.13
CA GLY A 142 -9.77 11.19 -13.56
C GLY A 142 -9.88 12.32 -12.55
N ARG A 143 -10.85 13.21 -12.77
CA ARG A 143 -11.00 14.42 -11.94
C ARG A 143 -11.71 14.15 -10.61
N LYS A 144 -12.58 13.15 -10.55
CA LYS A 144 -13.39 12.80 -9.39
C LYS A 144 -13.63 11.28 -9.35
N PRO A 145 -13.15 10.55 -8.32
CA PRO A 145 -12.31 11.00 -7.22
C PRO A 145 -10.85 11.25 -7.61
N GLY A 146 -10.29 10.50 -8.57
CA GLY A 146 -8.90 10.67 -9.02
C GLY A 146 -7.89 10.27 -7.94
N TRP A 147 -8.04 9.10 -7.34
CA TRP A 147 -7.28 8.66 -6.16
C TRP A 147 -5.75 8.75 -6.35
N LEU A 148 -5.23 8.28 -7.49
CA LEU A 148 -3.78 8.36 -7.77
C LEU A 148 -3.29 9.80 -7.89
N ARG A 149 -4.13 10.70 -8.39
CA ARG A 149 -3.80 12.13 -8.46
C ARG A 149 -3.73 12.77 -7.08
N LYS A 150 -4.63 12.38 -6.15
CA LYS A 150 -4.60 12.84 -4.76
C LYS A 150 -3.32 12.40 -4.05
N MET A 151 -2.88 11.16 -4.30
CA MET A 151 -1.62 10.61 -3.74
C MET A 151 -0.36 11.16 -4.41
N GLY A 152 -0.45 11.65 -5.65
CA GLY A 152 0.71 11.95 -6.50
C GLY A 152 1.74 12.88 -5.85
N LYS A 153 1.31 13.91 -5.11
CA LYS A 153 2.23 14.81 -4.39
C LYS A 153 3.01 14.07 -3.29
N ALA A 154 2.33 13.25 -2.50
CA ALA A 154 2.93 12.47 -1.43
C ALA A 154 3.90 11.41 -1.97
N TYR A 155 3.51 10.73 -3.05
CA TYR A 155 4.37 9.79 -3.76
C TYR A 155 5.63 10.47 -4.32
N LEU A 156 5.50 11.59 -5.04
CA LEU A 156 6.64 12.31 -5.62
C LEU A 156 7.59 12.88 -4.56
N SER A 157 7.08 13.22 -3.37
CA SER A 157 7.91 13.74 -2.28
C SER A 157 9.01 12.77 -1.85
N TYR A 158 8.79 11.46 -1.97
CA TYR A 158 9.77 10.42 -1.62
C TYR A 158 11.07 10.50 -2.43
N TYR A 159 11.00 11.05 -3.64
CA TYR A 159 12.15 11.21 -4.52
C TYR A 159 12.99 12.45 -4.19
N ARG A 160 12.63 13.25 -3.19
CA ARG A 160 13.43 14.41 -2.79
C ARG A 160 14.65 13.99 -1.96
N PRO A 161 15.83 14.61 -2.15
CA PRO A 161 17.01 14.33 -1.32
C PRO A 161 16.79 14.61 0.17
N ASP A 162 16.00 15.65 0.48
CA ASP A 162 15.67 16.10 1.84
C ASP A 162 14.36 15.49 2.39
N PHE A 163 13.86 14.43 1.74
CA PHE A 163 12.63 13.76 2.16
C PHE A 163 12.77 13.12 3.54
N HIS A 164 11.74 13.32 4.37
CA HIS A 164 11.52 12.55 5.61
C HIS A 164 10.02 12.27 5.78
N PRO A 165 9.58 11.04 6.15
CA PRO A 165 8.14 10.72 6.27
C PRO A 165 7.35 11.63 7.22
N TRP A 166 7.98 12.08 8.32
CA TRP A 166 7.38 13.04 9.27
C TRP A 166 7.08 14.44 8.71
N GLN A 167 7.54 14.78 7.50
CA GLN A 167 7.13 16.04 6.84
C GLN A 167 5.63 16.05 6.51
N ARG A 168 4.95 14.90 6.57
CA ARG A 168 3.50 14.77 6.42
C ARG A 168 2.86 14.47 7.78
N ASP A 169 2.25 15.48 8.37
CA ASP A 169 1.52 15.36 9.63
C ASP A 169 0.12 14.76 9.41
N THR A 170 -0.08 13.56 9.93
CA THR A 170 -1.36 12.84 9.89
C THR A 170 -2.02 12.74 11.28
N THR A 171 -1.45 13.41 12.29
CA THR A 171 -1.83 13.27 13.70
C THR A 171 -3.31 13.59 13.94
N ALA A 172 -3.80 14.68 13.35
CA ALA A 172 -5.20 15.09 13.51
C ALA A 172 -6.18 14.05 12.95
N ALA A 173 -5.90 13.52 11.76
CA ALA A 173 -6.74 12.51 11.11
C ALA A 173 -6.69 11.18 11.87
N MET A 174 -5.50 10.76 12.32
CA MET A 174 -5.35 9.56 13.16
C MET A 174 -6.14 9.68 14.47
N ASN A 175 -6.00 10.80 15.19
CA ASN A 175 -6.69 11.02 16.45
C ASN A 175 -8.22 11.02 16.30
N HIS A 176 -8.73 11.59 15.21
CA HIS A 176 -10.15 11.54 14.90
C HIS A 176 -10.65 10.10 14.81
N TRP A 177 -9.99 9.26 14.01
CA TRP A 177 -10.42 7.87 13.82
C TRP A 177 -10.14 6.97 15.03
N LYS A 178 -9.09 7.26 15.81
CA LYS A 178 -8.88 6.64 17.13
C LYS A 178 -10.07 6.87 18.04
N GLN A 179 -10.58 8.09 18.10
CA GLN A 179 -11.75 8.43 18.90
C GLN A 179 -13.04 7.78 18.38
N VAL A 180 -13.26 7.77 17.05
CA VAL A 180 -14.48 7.21 16.44
C VAL A 180 -14.63 5.71 16.71
N TYR A 181 -13.53 4.95 16.63
CA TYR A 181 -13.56 3.50 16.75
C TYR A 181 -13.01 2.96 18.07
N GLY A 182 -12.58 3.82 19.00
CA GLY A 182 -11.99 3.40 20.27
C GLY A 182 -10.68 2.64 20.09
N ILE A 183 -9.86 3.06 19.13
CA ILE A 183 -8.55 2.47 18.85
C ILE A 183 -7.52 3.09 19.81
N SER A 184 -6.81 2.24 20.56
CA SER A 184 -5.73 2.64 21.50
C SER A 184 -4.45 3.02 20.77
#